data_AF-A0A5C4N3X1-F1
#
_entry.id   AF-A0A5C4N3X1-F1
#
_cell.length_a   1.000
_cell.length_b   1.000
_cell.length_c   1.000
_cell.angle_alpha   90.00
_cell.angle_beta   90.00
_cell.angle_gamma   90.00
#
_symmetry.space_group_name_H-M   'P 1'
#
loop_
_entity.id
_entity.type
_entity.pdbx_description
1 polymer ?
#
loop_
_entity_poly.entity_id
_entity_poly.type
_entity_poly.pdbx_seq_one_letter_code
_entity_poly.pdbx_strand_id
1 'polypeptide(L)'
;MGPQGLQFLGSSPEGFLFPSRIAIAGQPKSAEQFVGPDFKKTIHADTGLRNFPHILRRFAATLYITNNPEGVEVVHHVLRHTSVDMTHRSYAGVYDLVAVCRYDELTLGICGAILKEVSYG
;
A
#
# COMPACT_ATOMS: atom_id res chain seq x y z
N MET A 1 -0.16 -18.71 -10.19
CA MET A 1 -1.19 -18.25 -9.22
C MET A 1 -1.66 -16.88 -9.67
N GLY A 2 -2.94 -16.74 -10.03
CA GLY A 2 -3.49 -15.42 -10.38
C GLY A 2 -3.56 -14.51 -9.14
N PRO A 3 -3.69 -13.19 -9.32
CA PRO A 3 -3.82 -12.28 -8.19
C PRO A 3 -5.12 -12.60 -7.42
N GLN A 4 -4.97 -13.05 -6.17
CA GLN A 4 -6.06 -13.53 -5.31
C GLN A 4 -7.18 -12.49 -5.09
N GLY A 5 -6.89 -11.21 -5.33
CA GLY A 5 -7.86 -10.12 -5.19
C GLY A 5 -8.95 -10.06 -6.27
N LEU A 6 -8.76 -10.70 -7.43
CA LEU A 6 -9.74 -10.66 -8.51
C LEU A 6 -11.09 -11.29 -8.13
N GLN A 7 -11.11 -12.19 -7.15
CA GLN A 7 -12.33 -12.82 -6.66
C GLN A 7 -13.32 -11.85 -6.01
N PHE A 8 -12.85 -10.67 -5.59
CA PHE A 8 -13.68 -9.62 -5.00
C PHE A 8 -14.18 -8.61 -6.04
N LEU A 9 -13.69 -8.69 -7.27
CA LEU A 9 -14.21 -7.93 -8.41
C LEU A 9 -15.34 -8.74 -9.05
N GLY A 10 -16.34 -8.04 -9.60
CA GLY A 10 -17.54 -8.69 -10.14
C GLY A 10 -17.22 -9.75 -11.20
N SER A 11 -18.02 -10.81 -11.24
CA SER A 11 -17.83 -11.96 -12.14
C SER A 11 -18.17 -11.69 -13.61
N SER A 12 -18.71 -10.51 -13.92
CA SER A 12 -19.10 -10.15 -15.28
C SER A 12 -17.89 -9.62 -16.05
N PRO A 13 -17.42 -10.31 -17.11
CA PRO A 13 -16.36 -9.82 -17.98
C PRO A 13 -16.84 -8.64 -18.85
N GLU A 14 -18.15 -8.41 -18.93
CA GLU A 14 -18.77 -7.35 -19.70
C GLU A 14 -19.32 -6.24 -18.79
N GLY A 15 -19.18 -4.99 -19.23
CA GLY A 15 -19.63 -3.80 -18.52
C GLY A 15 -18.59 -3.20 -17.57
N PHE A 16 -19.01 -2.19 -16.79
CA PHE A 16 -18.13 -1.52 -15.83
C PHE A 16 -17.99 -2.34 -14.55
N LEU A 17 -16.77 -2.46 -14.02
CA LEU A 17 -16.49 -3.12 -12.72
C LEU A 17 -17.25 -2.47 -11.55
N PHE A 18 -17.49 -1.16 -11.64
CA PHE A 18 -18.21 -0.39 -10.63
C PHE A 18 -19.35 0.38 -11.30
N PRO A 19 -20.48 -0.28 -11.60
CA PRO A 19 -21.61 0.37 -12.25
C PRO A 19 -22.31 1.31 -11.27
N SER A 20 -22.86 2.39 -11.79
CA SER A 20 -23.75 3.25 -11.01
C SER A 20 -25.04 2.52 -10.70
N ARG A 21 -25.55 2.68 -9.48
CA ARG A 21 -26.89 2.20 -9.11
C ARG A 21 -27.99 3.18 -9.53
N ILE A 22 -27.64 4.42 -9.84
CA ILE A 22 -28.57 5.56 -9.95
C ILE A 22 -28.51 6.20 -11.34
N ALA A 23 -27.31 6.38 -11.90
CA ALA A 23 -27.16 6.85 -13.27
C ALA A 23 -27.32 5.64 -14.20
N ILE A 24 -28.42 5.57 -14.94
CA ILE A 24 -28.75 4.63 -16.04
C ILE A 24 -28.02 3.27 -15.95
N ALA A 25 -28.76 2.21 -15.62
CA ALA A 25 -28.23 0.84 -15.55
C ALA A 25 -27.24 0.54 -16.69
N GLY A 26 -25.98 0.25 -16.33
CA GLY A 26 -24.90 0.04 -17.28
C GLY A 26 -23.93 1.22 -17.48
N GLN A 27 -24.12 2.36 -16.80
CA GLN A 27 -23.14 3.47 -16.78
C GLN A 27 -22.13 3.33 -15.63
N PRO A 28 -20.90 3.86 -15.77
CA PRO A 28 -19.92 3.83 -14.69
C PRO A 28 -20.31 4.78 -13.57
N LYS A 29 -19.88 4.50 -12.34
CA LYS A 29 -19.91 5.51 -11.27
C LYS A 29 -19.06 6.71 -11.65
N SER A 30 -19.56 7.92 -11.38
CA SER A 30 -18.71 9.12 -11.42
C SER A 30 -17.64 9.05 -10.32
N ALA A 31 -16.61 9.89 -10.41
CA ALA A 31 -15.60 9.98 -9.36
C ALA A 31 -16.25 10.32 -8.01
N GLU A 32 -17.18 11.27 -7.97
CA GLU A 32 -17.91 11.65 -6.76
C GLU A 32 -18.74 10.50 -6.19
N GLN A 33 -19.32 9.66 -7.04
CA GLN A 33 -20.08 8.47 -6.61
C GLN A 33 -19.17 7.35 -6.11
N PHE A 34 -17.96 7.22 -6.66
CA PHE A 34 -17.03 6.16 -6.28
C PHE A 34 -16.32 6.46 -4.95
N VAL A 35 -15.85 7.70 -4.75
CA VAL A 35 -15.15 8.15 -3.53
C VAL A 35 -15.99 9.12 -2.70
N GLY A 36 -17.30 8.94 -2.79
CA GLY A 36 -18.32 9.75 -2.14
C GLY A 36 -18.44 9.52 -0.63
N PRO A 37 -19.49 10.10 -0.01
CA PRO A 37 -19.73 10.01 1.42
C PRO A 37 -19.80 8.57 1.93
N ASP A 38 -20.39 7.64 1.17
CA ASP A 38 -20.55 6.25 1.58
C ASP A 38 -19.20 5.54 1.68
N PHE A 39 -18.34 5.69 0.67
CA PHE A 39 -16.98 5.14 0.71
C PHE A 39 -16.21 5.66 1.94
N LYS A 40 -16.26 6.96 2.19
CA LYS A 40 -15.57 7.58 3.35
C LYS A 40 -16.14 7.10 4.67
N LYS A 41 -17.48 6.97 4.78
CA LYS A 41 -18.16 6.46 5.97
C LYS A 41 -17.79 5.01 6.23
N THR A 42 -17.80 4.14 5.22
CA THR A 42 -17.42 2.73 5.35
C THR A 42 -15.98 2.61 5.83
N ILE A 43 -15.03 3.25 5.15
CA ILE A 43 -13.61 3.18 5.55
C ILE A 43 -13.42 3.72 6.98
N HIS A 44 -14.10 4.82 7.34
CA HIS A 44 -14.02 5.35 8.69
C HIS A 44 -14.65 4.43 9.75
N ALA A 45 -15.79 3.80 9.44
CA ALA A 45 -16.42 2.84 10.35
C ALA A 45 -15.53 1.62 10.59
N ASP A 46 -14.87 1.11 9.54
CA ASP A 46 -14.06 -0.11 9.63
C ASP A 46 -12.66 0.14 10.19
N THR A 47 -12.08 1.33 9.99
CA THR A 47 -10.67 1.60 10.30
C THR A 47 -10.44 2.76 11.26
N GLY A 48 -11.46 3.56 11.56
CA GLY A 48 -11.32 4.83 12.28
C GLY A 48 -10.67 5.95 11.46
N LEU A 49 -10.20 5.68 10.24
CA LEU A 49 -9.47 6.66 9.42
C LEU A 49 -10.40 7.49 8.54
N ARG A 50 -10.15 8.80 8.49
CA ARG A 50 -10.78 9.69 7.50
C ARG A 50 -9.98 9.63 6.20
N ASN A 51 -10.26 8.65 5.37
CA ASN A 51 -9.48 8.39 4.15
C ASN A 51 -10.11 8.96 2.88
N PHE A 52 -9.22 9.38 1.98
CA PHE A 52 -9.51 9.78 0.61
C PHE A 52 -8.77 8.85 -0.37
N PRO A 53 -9.21 8.71 -1.62
CA PRO A 53 -8.55 7.83 -2.60
C PRO A 53 -7.04 8.08 -2.77
N HIS A 54 -6.59 9.34 -2.73
CA HIS A 54 -5.16 9.65 -2.76
C HIS A 54 -4.42 9.12 -1.52
N ILE A 55 -5.04 9.18 -0.35
CA ILE A 55 -4.45 8.64 0.89
C ILE A 55 -4.39 7.12 0.81
N LEU A 56 -5.45 6.46 0.35
CA LEU A 56 -5.45 5.00 0.18
C LEU A 56 -4.32 4.53 -0.75
N ARG A 57 -4.12 5.26 -1.86
CA ARG A 57 -3.03 5.02 -2.80
C ARG A 57 -1.66 5.16 -2.15
N ARG A 58 -1.43 6.21 -1.35
CA ARG A 58 -0.16 6.40 -0.61
C ARG A 58 0.02 5.35 0.49
N PHE A 59 -1.05 4.99 1.19
CA PHE A 59 -1.04 3.99 2.26
C PHE A 59 -0.61 2.62 1.73
N ALA A 60 -1.18 2.17 0.61
CA ALA A 60 -0.78 0.91 -0.03
C ALA A 60 0.70 0.91 -0.43
N ALA A 61 1.19 2.03 -0.97
CA ALA A 61 2.61 2.17 -1.33
C ALA A 61 3.54 2.21 -0.12
N THR A 62 3.16 2.89 0.97
CA THR A 62 3.87 2.85 2.26
C THR A 62 3.97 1.41 2.75
N LEU A 63 2.86 0.68 2.83
CA LEU A 63 2.87 -0.73 3.27
C LEU A 63 3.76 -1.60 2.38
N TYR A 64 3.73 -1.40 1.07
CA TYR A 64 4.57 -2.16 0.15
C TYR A 64 6.06 -1.88 0.39
N ILE A 65 6.45 -0.61 0.52
CA ILE A 65 7.86 -0.20 0.74
C ILE A 65 8.37 -0.65 2.10
N THR A 66 7.54 -0.57 3.15
CA THR A 66 7.91 -1.05 4.49
C THR A 66 8.33 -2.52 4.46
N ASN A 67 7.64 -3.34 3.67
CA ASN A 67 7.94 -4.77 3.52
C ASN A 67 8.98 -5.07 2.43
N ASN A 68 9.16 -4.19 1.45
CA ASN A 68 10.04 -4.36 0.29
C ASN A 68 10.80 -3.06 0.00
N PRO A 69 11.84 -2.71 0.76
CA PRO A 69 12.57 -1.44 0.62
C PRO A 69 13.30 -1.29 -0.73
N GLU A 70 13.64 -2.40 -1.38
CA GLU A 70 14.17 -2.41 -2.75
C GLU A 70 13.09 -2.15 -3.81
N GLY A 71 11.81 -2.12 -3.43
CA GLY A 71 10.65 -2.06 -4.30
C GLY A 71 10.27 -0.68 -4.85
N VAL A 72 11.18 0.31 -4.83
CA VAL A 72 10.88 1.69 -5.22
C VAL A 72 10.39 1.82 -6.66
N GLU A 73 10.99 1.06 -7.58
CA GLU A 73 10.63 1.06 -9.00
C GLU A 73 9.24 0.46 -9.24
N VAL A 74 8.88 -0.56 -8.48
CA VAL A 74 7.54 -1.15 -8.53
C VAL A 74 6.51 -0.11 -8.11
N VAL A 75 6.76 0.61 -7.02
CA VAL A 75 5.88 1.69 -6.58
C VAL A 75 5.84 2.83 -7.58
N HIS A 76 6.97 3.22 -8.18
CA HIS A 76 7.01 4.24 -9.22
C HIS A 76 6.09 3.87 -10.40
N HIS A 77 6.19 2.65 -10.91
CA HIS A 77 5.38 2.18 -12.04
C HIS A 77 3.89 2.03 -11.68
N VAL A 78 3.57 1.44 -10.53
CA VAL A 78 2.17 1.29 -10.06
C VAL A 78 1.54 2.66 -9.80
N LEU A 79 2.32 3.58 -9.23
CA LEU A 79 1.86 4.92 -8.93
C LEU A 79 1.83 5.85 -10.15
N ARG A 80 2.46 5.45 -11.26
CA ARG A 80 2.66 6.27 -12.48
C ARG A 80 3.22 7.65 -12.14
N HIS A 81 4.16 7.68 -11.21
CA HIS A 81 4.88 8.90 -10.89
C HIS A 81 5.70 9.33 -12.10
N THR A 82 5.86 10.64 -12.30
CA THR A 82 6.59 11.20 -13.45
C THR A 82 8.09 10.91 -13.40
N SER A 83 8.64 10.67 -12.22
CA SER A 83 10.01 10.22 -12.02
C SER A 83 10.14 9.28 -10.83
N VAL A 84 11.21 8.49 -10.84
CA VAL A 84 11.60 7.62 -9.71
C VAL A 84 12.01 8.48 -8.51
N ASP A 85 12.71 9.57 -8.77
CA ASP A 85 13.11 10.55 -7.74
C ASP A 85 11.89 11.11 -6.96
N MET A 86 10.78 11.40 -7.63
CA MET A 86 9.55 11.83 -6.95
C MET A 86 9.02 10.74 -6.01
N THR A 87 9.16 9.47 -6.39
CA THR A 87 8.78 8.32 -5.55
C THR A 87 9.70 8.21 -4.35
N HIS A 88 11.02 8.29 -4.55
CA HIS A 88 11.99 8.31 -3.45
C HIS A 88 11.70 9.42 -2.45
N ARG A 89 11.53 10.67 -2.91
CA ARG A 89 11.20 11.80 -2.05
C ARG A 89 9.88 11.61 -1.31
N SER A 90 8.87 11.04 -1.96
CA SER A 90 7.55 10.80 -1.36
C SER A 90 7.57 9.80 -0.21
N TYR A 91 8.55 8.90 -0.17
CA TYR A 91 8.64 7.79 0.79
C TYR A 91 9.97 7.75 1.56
N ALA A 92 10.79 8.81 1.50
CA ALA A 92 12.08 8.91 2.17
C ALA A 92 12.00 8.54 3.67
N GLY A 93 11.03 9.10 4.39
CA GLY A 93 10.87 8.80 5.82
C GLY A 93 10.53 7.33 6.12
N VAL A 94 9.93 6.60 5.18
CA VAL A 94 9.72 5.15 5.33
C VAL A 94 11.04 4.40 5.17
N TYR A 95 11.86 4.80 4.19
CA TYR A 95 13.19 4.23 4.01
C TYR A 95 14.08 4.47 5.21
N ASP A 96 14.07 5.69 5.76
CA ASP A 96 14.85 6.03 6.94
C ASP A 96 14.49 5.13 8.13
N LEU A 97 13.17 4.97 8.38
CA LEU A 97 12.69 4.10 9.45
C LEU A 97 13.13 2.64 9.26
N VAL A 98 12.92 2.10 8.05
CA VAL A 98 13.28 0.69 7.78
C VAL A 98 14.80 0.49 7.83
N ALA A 99 15.59 1.45 7.37
CA ALA A 99 17.05 1.40 7.45
C ALA A 99 17.51 1.34 8.90
N VAL A 100 16.95 2.17 9.78
CA VAL A 100 17.24 2.15 11.22
C VAL A 100 16.90 0.79 11.82
N CYS A 101 15.69 0.26 11.56
CA CYS A 101 15.28 -1.05 12.08
C CYS A 101 16.23 -2.17 11.63
N ARG A 102 16.57 -2.23 10.34
CA ARG A 102 17.49 -3.24 9.80
C ARG A 102 18.90 -3.14 10.39
N TYR A 103 19.37 -1.93 10.62
CA TYR A 103 20.69 -1.71 11.22
C TYR A 103 20.73 -2.15 12.69
N ASP A 104 19.66 -1.85 13.44
CA ASP A 104 19.49 -2.28 14.83
C ASP A 104 19.43 -3.82 14.93
N GLU A 105 18.60 -4.46 14.12
CA GLU A 105 18.48 -5.92 14.03
C GLU A 105 19.82 -6.60 13.74
N LEU A 106 20.58 -6.08 12.77
CA LEU A 106 21.91 -6.60 12.43
C LEU A 106 22.88 -6.48 13.61
N THR A 107 22.92 -5.30 14.24
CA THR A 107 23.82 -5.01 15.36
C THR A 107 23.52 -5.93 16.55
N LEU A 108 22.25 -6.03 16.94
CA LEU A 108 21.79 -6.91 18.02
C LEU A 108 22.05 -8.39 17.70
N GLY A 109 21.86 -8.80 16.45
CA GLY A 109 22.17 -10.15 15.98
C GLY A 109 23.64 -10.52 16.15
N ILE A 110 24.55 -9.62 15.76
CA ILE A 110 26.00 -9.81 15.92
C ILE A 110 26.37 -9.87 17.40
N CYS A 111 25.89 -8.92 18.21
CA CYS A 111 26.15 -8.93 19.66
C CYS A 111 25.67 -10.22 20.33
N GLY A 112 24.47 -10.69 19.98
CA GLY A 112 23.93 -11.94 20.50
C GLY A 112 24.74 -13.17 20.09
N ALA A 113 25.29 -13.21 18.88
CA ALA A 113 26.16 -14.28 18.42
C ALA A 113 27.48 -14.33 19.21
N ILE A 114 28.13 -13.17 19.38
CA ILE A 114 29.37 -13.05 20.16
C ILE A 114 29.16 -13.51 21.61
N LEU A 115 28.07 -13.07 22.26
CA LEU A 115 27.77 -13.47 23.63
C LEU A 115 27.56 -14.98 23.77
N LYS A 116 26.95 -15.63 22.77
CA LYS A 116 26.81 -17.10 22.77
C LYS A 116 28.17 -17.77 22.67
N GLU A 117 29.04 -17.35 21.76
CA GLU A 117 30.38 -17.92 21.61
C GLU A 117 31.21 -17.79 22.90
N VAL A 118 31.15 -16.63 23.56
CA VAL A 118 31.85 -16.41 24.84
C VAL A 118 31.24 -17.22 25.99
N SER A 119 29.94 -17.52 25.96
CA SER A 119 29.27 -18.27 27.04
C SER A 119 29.40 -19.79 26.94
N TYR A 120 29.74 -20.32 25.76
CA TYR A 120 29.95 -21.76 25.51
C TYR A 120 31.43 -22.11 25.27
N GLY A 121 32.35 -21.13 25.37
CA GLY A 121 33.79 -21.29 25.23
C GLY A 121 34.52 -21.45 26.57
#